data_AF-A0A1A8Z8K1-F1
#
_entry.id   AF-A0A1A8Z8K1-F1
#
_cell.length_a   1.000
_cell.length_b   1.000
_cell.length_c   1.000
_cell.angle_alpha   90.00
_cell.angle_beta   90.00
_cell.angle_gamma   90.00
#
_symmetry.space_group_name_H-M   'P 1'
#
loop_
_entity.id
_entity.type
_entity.pdbx_description
1 polymer ?
#
loop_
_entity_poly.entity_id
_entity_poly.type
_entity_poly.pdbx_seq_one_letter_code
_entity_poly.pdbx_strand_id
1 'polypeptide(L)'
;MSDGTRPSEAALTSRLRLHRREWRHAGRDYQVISLRPGDPARYAVRRERHFTVVSSDLTGARLLGRLLWGLAYQPRPDTLLVLEPARMVPDHEDGTPSPPVVFTVAPRTVLSPAVARGLRSGALWRIRPAGTVTWNTAGYPAALAARFGGVGAEPYQPDPPGAQLHATDAVLTVAAVPALLRRWAVLVGQAGCHWYSDESCTEPDWVAGFDVHAVRHFHRLVSVARRARAEVLAEPDRPTEPALVAARVRAHIEVVAARRPGPWDVAPSPRPGRVIPGPVP
;
A
#
# COMPACT_ATOMS: atom_id res chain seq x y z
N MET A 1 10.58 13.30 18.86
CA MET A 1 9.42 12.78 19.64
C MET A 1 8.96 11.48 18.99
N SER A 2 9.38 10.36 19.57
CA SER A 2 9.08 9.01 19.07
C SER A 2 7.74 8.55 19.63
N ASP A 3 6.64 8.94 18.99
CA ASP A 3 5.34 8.33 19.27
C ASP A 3 5.17 7.07 18.38
N GLY A 4 6.14 6.16 18.52
CA GLY A 4 6.14 4.85 17.87
C GLY A 4 5.20 3.95 18.64
N THR A 5 3.88 4.12 18.48
CA THR A 5 2.90 3.22 19.11
C THR A 5 3.17 1.80 18.62
N ARG A 6 3.77 0.96 19.48
CA ARG A 6 3.94 -0.46 19.22
C ARG A 6 2.56 -1.07 18.95
N PRO A 7 2.42 -1.95 17.94
CA PRO A 7 1.13 -2.57 17.67
C PRO A 7 0.66 -3.35 18.91
N SER A 8 -0.61 -3.24 19.26
CA SER A 8 -1.13 -3.96 20.43
C SER A 8 -1.08 -5.47 20.21
N GLU A 9 -0.68 -6.20 21.24
CA GLU A 9 -0.54 -7.66 21.17
C GLU A 9 -1.86 -8.34 20.79
N ALA A 10 -2.99 -7.84 21.31
CA ALA A 10 -4.33 -8.30 20.96
C ALA A 10 -4.65 -8.12 19.46
N ALA A 11 -4.24 -7.00 18.85
CA ALA A 11 -4.42 -6.79 17.42
C ALA A 11 -3.58 -7.77 16.61
N LEU A 12 -2.34 -8.03 17.00
CA LEU A 12 -1.41 -8.92 16.28
C LEU A 12 -1.77 -10.41 16.39
N THR A 13 -2.38 -10.83 17.50
CA THR A 13 -2.76 -12.22 17.80
C THR A 13 -4.18 -12.59 17.35
N SER A 14 -5.02 -11.59 17.06
CA SER A 14 -6.39 -11.81 16.56
C SER A 14 -6.42 -12.65 15.28
N ARG A 15 -7.40 -13.54 15.11
CA ARG A 15 -7.53 -14.28 13.84
C ARG A 15 -8.02 -13.36 12.72
N LEU A 16 -7.41 -13.43 11.54
CA LEU A 16 -7.84 -12.67 10.37
C LEU A 16 -8.99 -13.37 9.66
N ARG A 17 -10.15 -12.73 9.59
CA ARG A 17 -11.31 -13.23 8.83
C ARG A 17 -11.33 -12.57 7.45
N LEU A 18 -11.22 -13.37 6.39
CA LEU A 18 -11.07 -12.91 5.02
C LEU A 18 -12.16 -13.52 4.13
N HIS A 19 -12.55 -12.83 3.07
CA HIS A 19 -13.46 -13.38 2.07
C HIS A 19 -12.73 -14.28 1.10
N ARG A 20 -13.34 -15.44 0.82
CA ARG A 20 -12.88 -16.39 -0.20
C ARG A 20 -13.86 -16.38 -1.37
N ARG A 21 -13.33 -16.28 -2.58
CA ARG A 21 -14.03 -16.54 -3.84
C ARG A 21 -13.30 -17.65 -4.59
N GLU A 22 -14.06 -18.39 -5.37
CA GLU A 22 -13.54 -19.31 -6.36
C GLU A 22 -13.73 -18.66 -7.73
N TRP A 23 -12.68 -18.64 -8.53
CA TRP A 23 -12.69 -17.94 -9.79
C TRP A 23 -12.00 -18.76 -10.87
N ARG A 24 -12.78 -19.21 -11.85
CA ARG A 24 -12.25 -19.89 -13.02
C ARG A 24 -11.93 -18.89 -14.12
N HIS A 25 -10.68 -18.86 -14.56
CA HIS A 25 -10.24 -17.96 -15.63
C HIS A 25 -9.04 -18.54 -16.38
N ALA A 26 -9.00 -18.32 -17.70
CA ALA A 26 -7.92 -18.83 -18.57
C ALA A 26 -7.61 -20.33 -18.35
N GLY A 27 -8.65 -21.14 -18.13
CA GLY A 27 -8.54 -22.59 -17.94
C GLY A 27 -8.08 -23.04 -16.54
N ARG A 28 -7.87 -22.12 -15.58
CA ARG A 28 -7.42 -22.43 -14.21
C ARG A 28 -8.44 -21.99 -13.18
N ASP A 29 -8.48 -22.71 -12.06
CA ASP A 29 -9.32 -22.37 -10.90
C ASP A 29 -8.47 -21.68 -9.83
N TYR A 30 -8.78 -20.41 -9.58
CA TYR A 30 -8.11 -19.60 -8.58
C TYR A 30 -8.91 -19.54 -7.29
N GLN A 31 -8.20 -19.63 -6.16
CA GLN A 31 -8.75 -19.23 -4.87
C GLN A 31 -8.39 -17.77 -4.63
N VAL A 32 -9.39 -16.89 -4.63
CA VAL A 32 -9.19 -15.46 -4.37
C VAL A 32 -9.53 -15.15 -2.93
N ILE A 33 -8.54 -14.67 -2.18
CA ILE A 33 -8.64 -14.20 -0.81
C ILE A 33 -8.61 -12.67 -0.83
N SER A 34 -9.52 -12.04 -0.09
CA SER A 34 -9.65 -10.57 -0.03
C SER A 34 -10.12 -10.12 1.35
N LEU A 35 -9.92 -8.84 1.66
CA LEU A 35 -10.50 -8.22 2.86
C LEU A 35 -12.03 -8.27 2.83
N ARG A 36 -12.66 -8.29 4.00
CA ARG A 36 -14.13 -8.26 4.10
C ARG A 36 -14.65 -6.85 3.79
N PRO A 37 -15.87 -6.70 3.23
CA PRO A 37 -16.55 -5.43 2.98
C PRO A 37 -16.42 -4.40 4.11
N GLY A 38 -16.61 -4.83 5.37
CA GLY A 38 -16.54 -3.97 6.55
C GLY A 38 -15.13 -3.59 7.03
N ASP A 39 -14.07 -4.09 6.40
CA ASP A 39 -12.70 -3.70 6.77
C ASP A 39 -12.44 -2.23 6.39
N PRO A 40 -11.91 -1.39 7.30
CA PRO A 40 -11.68 0.02 7.01
C PRO A 40 -10.40 0.27 6.21
N ALA A 41 -9.49 -0.70 6.07
CA ALA A 41 -8.21 -0.48 5.40
C ALA A 41 -8.39 -0.03 3.95
N ARG A 42 -7.58 0.95 3.55
CA ARG A 42 -7.52 1.52 2.20
C ARG A 42 -6.07 1.63 1.78
N TYR A 43 -5.82 1.43 0.50
CA TYR A 43 -4.47 1.40 -0.06
C TYR A 43 -4.39 2.29 -1.28
N ALA A 44 -3.27 2.98 -1.44
CA ALA A 44 -2.89 3.65 -2.67
C ALA A 44 -1.67 2.93 -3.26
N VAL A 45 -1.48 3.08 -4.56
CA VAL A 45 -0.32 2.59 -5.31
C VAL A 45 0.22 3.75 -6.11
N ARG A 46 1.50 4.03 -5.93
CA ARG A 46 2.29 4.96 -6.73
C ARG A 46 3.38 4.19 -7.45
N ARG A 47 3.60 4.52 -8.72
CA ARG A 47 4.70 3.95 -9.52
C ARG A 47 5.67 5.04 -9.87
N GLU A 48 6.91 4.84 -9.48
CA GLU A 48 8.04 5.65 -9.90
C GLU A 48 8.96 4.84 -10.82
N ARG A 49 9.99 5.49 -11.37
CA ARG A 49 10.85 4.86 -12.39
C ARG A 49 11.47 3.54 -11.92
N HIS A 50 11.81 3.43 -10.64
CA HIS A 50 12.56 2.29 -10.10
C HIS A 50 11.82 1.54 -8.99
N PHE A 51 10.68 2.05 -8.52
CA PHE A 51 9.99 1.46 -7.38
C PHE A 51 8.47 1.66 -7.47
N THR A 52 7.76 0.71 -6.89
CA THR A 52 6.32 0.73 -6.71
C THR A 52 6.03 0.79 -5.22
N VAL A 53 5.36 1.86 -4.80
CA VAL A 53 4.98 2.07 -3.41
C VAL A 53 3.52 1.70 -3.21
N VAL A 54 3.26 0.85 -2.22
CA VAL A 54 1.91 0.63 -1.68
C VAL A 54 1.77 1.44 -0.39
N SER A 55 0.90 2.44 -0.38
CA SER A 55 0.70 3.34 0.76
C SER A 55 -0.61 3.04 1.49
N SER A 56 -0.62 3.21 2.81
CA SER A 56 -1.83 3.13 3.64
C SER A 56 -1.68 3.99 4.89
N ASP A 57 -2.70 4.00 5.75
CA ASP A 57 -2.50 4.42 7.14
C ASP A 57 -1.68 3.37 7.91
N LEU A 58 -1.26 3.71 9.14
CA LEU A 58 -0.45 2.81 9.96
C LEU A 58 -1.12 1.46 10.22
N THR A 59 -2.45 1.44 10.39
CA THR A 59 -3.19 0.21 10.66
C THR A 59 -3.24 -0.67 9.41
N GLY A 60 -3.50 -0.08 8.26
CA GLY A 60 -3.58 -0.78 6.97
C GLY A 60 -2.21 -1.29 6.50
N ALA A 61 -1.13 -0.54 6.73
CA ALA A 61 0.24 -1.01 6.46
C ALA A 61 0.57 -2.24 7.32
N ARG A 62 0.32 -2.18 8.63
CA ARG A 62 0.53 -3.33 9.53
C ARG A 62 -0.37 -4.53 9.19
N LEU A 63 -1.62 -4.26 8.78
CA LEU A 63 -2.51 -5.31 8.29
C LEU A 63 -1.94 -5.99 7.03
N LEU A 64 -1.35 -5.23 6.10
CA LEU A 64 -0.69 -5.80 4.93
C LEU A 64 0.45 -6.74 5.35
N GLY A 65 1.29 -6.36 6.30
CA GLY A 65 2.31 -7.25 6.86
C GLY A 65 1.73 -8.57 7.37
N ARG A 66 0.63 -8.52 8.13
CA ARG A 66 -0.07 -9.72 8.61
C ARG A 66 -0.67 -10.57 7.50
N LEU A 67 -1.19 -9.95 6.44
CA LEU A 67 -1.72 -10.66 5.27
C LEU A 67 -0.60 -11.38 4.52
N LEU A 68 0.56 -10.74 4.34
CA LEU A 68 1.74 -11.37 3.73
C LEU A 68 2.21 -12.56 4.55
N TRP A 69 2.19 -12.46 5.88
CA TRP A 69 2.49 -13.59 6.77
C TRP A 69 1.54 -14.75 6.53
N GLY A 70 0.22 -14.50 6.57
CA GLY A 70 -0.78 -15.54 6.31
C GLY A 70 -0.64 -16.19 4.94
N LEU A 71 -0.39 -15.39 3.90
CA LEU A 71 -0.17 -15.87 2.53
C LEU A 71 1.07 -16.77 2.44
N ALA A 72 2.15 -16.45 3.15
CA ALA A 72 3.38 -17.23 3.13
C ALA A 72 3.19 -18.69 3.59
N TYR A 73 2.19 -18.96 4.44
CA TYR A 73 1.87 -20.30 4.92
C TYR A 73 0.77 -20.98 4.12
N GLN A 74 0.25 -20.35 3.07
CA GLN A 74 -0.80 -20.94 2.25
C GLN A 74 -0.23 -22.11 1.42
N PRO A 75 -0.68 -23.36 1.67
CA PRO A 75 -0.18 -24.52 0.93
C PRO A 75 -0.86 -24.66 -0.43
N ARG A 76 -2.07 -24.11 -0.58
CA ARG A 76 -2.90 -24.29 -1.77
C ARG A 76 -2.31 -23.52 -2.96
N PRO A 77 -2.03 -24.18 -4.10
CA PRO A 77 -1.62 -23.50 -5.33
C PRO A 77 -2.75 -22.60 -5.85
N ASP A 78 -2.41 -21.69 -6.76
CA ASP A 78 -3.36 -20.78 -7.39
C ASP A 78 -4.18 -19.93 -6.39
N THR A 79 -3.56 -19.59 -5.26
CA THR A 79 -4.14 -18.66 -4.28
C THR A 79 -3.69 -17.23 -4.58
N LEU A 80 -4.67 -16.35 -4.79
CA LEU A 80 -4.48 -14.92 -5.01
C LEU A 80 -4.95 -14.16 -3.75
N LEU A 81 -4.04 -13.46 -3.06
CA LEU A 81 -4.44 -12.44 -2.11
C LEU A 81 -4.63 -11.13 -2.87
N VAL A 82 -5.82 -10.54 -2.82
CA VAL A 82 -6.14 -9.34 -3.62
C VAL A 82 -6.61 -8.20 -2.74
N LEU A 83 -5.92 -7.07 -2.87
CA LEU A 83 -6.45 -5.76 -2.49
C LEU A 83 -7.37 -5.30 -3.62
N GLU A 84 -8.65 -5.61 -3.47
CA GLU A 84 -9.67 -5.42 -4.50
C GLU A 84 -9.90 -3.93 -4.83
N PRO A 85 -10.43 -3.58 -6.02
CA PRO A 85 -10.62 -2.18 -6.44
C PRO A 85 -11.36 -1.30 -5.42
N ALA A 86 -12.31 -1.86 -4.66
CA ALA A 86 -13.05 -1.13 -3.62
C ALA A 86 -12.17 -0.72 -2.41
N ARG A 87 -10.96 -1.29 -2.28
CA ARG A 87 -9.95 -0.94 -1.28
C ARG A 87 -8.94 0.07 -1.79
N MET A 88 -8.89 0.25 -3.11
CA MET A 88 -7.94 1.15 -3.73
C MET A 88 -8.50 2.57 -3.72
N VAL A 89 -7.68 3.50 -3.27
CA VAL A 89 -7.95 4.93 -3.32
C VAL A 89 -6.92 5.58 -4.25
N PRO A 90 -7.19 6.78 -4.79
CA PRO A 90 -6.17 7.50 -5.54
C PRO A 90 -4.91 7.72 -4.73
N ASP A 91 -3.77 7.81 -5.42
CA ASP A 91 -2.53 8.24 -4.80
C ASP A 91 -2.71 9.62 -4.14
N HIS A 92 -2.11 9.75 -2.98
CA HIS A 92 -2.28 10.90 -2.11
C HIS A 92 -1.40 12.10 -2.50
N GLU A 93 -0.39 11.91 -3.35
CA GLU A 93 0.50 12.99 -3.82
C GLU A 93 0.10 13.56 -5.19
N ASP A 94 -0.54 12.77 -6.05
CA ASP A 94 -0.92 13.25 -7.39
C ASP A 94 -2.33 12.86 -7.84
N GLY A 95 -3.10 12.20 -6.96
CA GLY A 95 -4.48 11.82 -7.24
C GLY A 95 -4.62 10.76 -8.33
N THR A 96 -3.55 10.13 -8.81
CA THR A 96 -3.63 9.09 -9.83
C THR A 96 -4.42 7.89 -9.29
N PRO A 97 -5.42 7.37 -10.04
CA PRO A 97 -6.16 6.18 -9.61
C PRO A 97 -5.24 4.98 -9.42
N SER A 98 -5.32 4.33 -8.26
CA SER A 98 -4.49 3.16 -7.98
C SER A 98 -5.10 1.87 -8.53
N PRO A 99 -4.31 1.02 -9.20
CA PRO A 99 -4.78 -0.29 -9.64
C PRO A 99 -4.96 -1.25 -8.44
N PRO A 100 -5.80 -2.31 -8.56
CA PRO A 100 -5.81 -3.40 -7.59
C PRO A 100 -4.43 -4.06 -7.47
N VAL A 101 -4.14 -4.58 -6.27
CA VAL A 101 -2.86 -5.25 -5.97
C VAL A 101 -3.10 -6.73 -5.71
N VAL A 102 -2.28 -7.58 -6.30
CA VAL A 102 -2.37 -9.03 -6.21
C VAL A 102 -1.05 -9.58 -5.68
N PHE A 103 -1.13 -10.29 -4.57
CA PHE A 103 -0.01 -11.01 -3.97
C PHE A 103 -0.19 -12.52 -4.18
N THR A 104 0.89 -13.21 -4.54
CA THR A 104 0.88 -14.67 -4.71
C THR A 104 2.14 -15.33 -4.19
N VAL A 105 2.04 -16.63 -3.89
CA VAL A 105 3.18 -17.48 -3.53
C VAL A 105 3.79 -18.07 -4.81
N ALA A 106 5.01 -17.66 -5.15
CA ALA A 106 5.80 -18.27 -6.21
C ALA A 106 6.48 -19.57 -5.72
N PRO A 107 6.68 -20.58 -6.59
CA PRO A 107 6.17 -20.72 -7.97
C PRO A 107 4.76 -21.33 -8.04
N ARG A 108 4.06 -21.46 -6.90
CA ARG A 108 2.79 -22.21 -6.77
C ARG A 108 1.61 -21.60 -7.52
N THR A 109 1.75 -20.34 -7.94
CA THR A 109 0.72 -19.60 -8.66
C THR A 109 1.34 -18.90 -9.85
N VAL A 110 0.78 -19.14 -11.04
CA VAL A 110 1.18 -18.45 -12.27
C VAL A 110 0.07 -17.48 -12.65
N LEU A 111 0.40 -16.19 -12.65
CA LEU A 111 -0.49 -15.12 -13.09
C LEU A 111 -0.16 -14.77 -14.54
N SER A 112 -0.99 -15.24 -15.48
CA SER A 112 -0.86 -14.82 -16.87
C SER A 112 -1.40 -13.40 -17.07
N PRO A 113 -0.96 -12.68 -18.11
CA PRO A 113 -1.53 -11.38 -18.48
C PRO A 113 -3.05 -11.41 -18.72
N ALA A 114 -3.60 -12.56 -19.13
CA ALA A 114 -5.05 -12.74 -19.26
C ALA A 114 -5.76 -12.70 -17.91
N VAL A 115 -5.17 -13.29 -16.86
CA VAL A 115 -5.70 -13.29 -15.50
C VAL A 115 -5.64 -11.89 -14.89
N ALA A 116 -4.51 -11.21 -15.07
CA ALA A 116 -4.34 -9.79 -14.72
C ALA A 116 -5.46 -8.90 -15.30
N ARG A 117 -5.76 -9.04 -16.60
CA ARG A 117 -6.89 -8.34 -17.26
C ARG A 117 -8.26 -8.72 -16.69
N GLY A 118 -8.46 -10.01 -16.38
CA GLY A 118 -9.68 -10.51 -15.77
C GLY A 118 -9.99 -9.84 -14.43
N LEU A 119 -8.97 -9.66 -13.58
CA LEU A 119 -9.10 -9.00 -12.27
C LEU A 119 -9.52 -7.53 -12.38
N ARG A 120 -9.07 -6.84 -13.44
CA ARG A 120 -9.46 -5.45 -13.74
C ARG A 120 -10.94 -5.31 -14.12
N SER A 121 -11.50 -6.26 -14.87
CA SER A 121 -12.86 -6.18 -15.42
C SER A 121 -13.97 -6.06 -14.36
N GLY A 122 -13.67 -6.39 -13.11
CA GLY A 122 -14.61 -6.34 -12.00
C GLY A 122 -15.68 -7.43 -12.00
N ALA A 123 -15.71 -8.32 -13.01
CA ALA A 123 -16.62 -9.46 -13.04
C ALA A 123 -16.47 -10.34 -11.78
N LEU A 124 -15.24 -10.61 -11.36
CA LEU A 124 -14.93 -11.34 -10.14
C LEU A 124 -15.57 -10.73 -8.89
N TRP A 125 -15.58 -9.41 -8.77
CA TRP A 125 -16.05 -8.72 -7.57
C TRP A 125 -17.58 -8.72 -7.44
N ARG A 126 -18.29 -8.97 -8.54
CA ARG A 126 -19.75 -9.18 -8.56
C ARG A 126 -20.16 -10.59 -8.15
N ILE A 127 -19.24 -11.55 -8.16
CA ILE A 127 -19.50 -12.91 -7.70
C ILE A 127 -19.61 -12.92 -6.18
N ARG A 128 -20.69 -13.54 -5.67
CA ARG A 128 -20.89 -13.73 -4.23
C ARG A 128 -19.69 -14.50 -3.64
N PRO A 129 -19.13 -14.06 -2.51
CA PRO A 129 -18.10 -14.83 -1.82
C PRO A 129 -18.54 -16.28 -1.58
N ALA A 130 -17.69 -17.23 -1.95
CA ALA A 130 -17.89 -18.67 -1.70
C ALA A 130 -17.76 -19.02 -0.21
N GLY A 131 -17.23 -18.11 0.60
CA GLY A 131 -17.20 -18.26 2.05
C GLY A 131 -16.26 -17.28 2.74
N THR A 132 -16.00 -17.53 4.02
CA THR A 132 -14.99 -16.87 4.83
C THR A 132 -13.88 -17.85 5.14
N VAL A 133 -12.62 -17.43 4.99
CA VAL A 133 -11.47 -18.14 5.55
C VAL A 133 -10.98 -17.41 6.78
N THR A 134 -10.43 -18.16 7.73
CA THR A 134 -9.80 -17.59 8.91
C THR A 134 -8.32 -17.93 8.87
N TRP A 135 -7.48 -16.92 8.67
CA TRP A 135 -6.04 -17.09 8.76
C TRP A 135 -5.59 -16.92 10.21
N ASN A 136 -4.86 -17.94 10.69
CA ASN A 136 -4.15 -17.87 11.94
C ASN A 136 -2.74 -17.35 11.66
N THR A 137 -2.44 -16.14 12.10
CA THR A 137 -1.10 -15.53 11.98
C THR A 137 -0.24 -15.83 13.21
N ALA A 138 -0.38 -17.02 13.79
CA ALA A 138 0.49 -17.48 14.88
C ALA A 138 1.96 -17.37 14.46
N GLY A 139 2.81 -17.01 15.41
CA GLY A 139 4.23 -16.74 15.17
C GLY A 139 4.53 -15.33 14.63
N TYR A 140 3.58 -14.64 13.99
CA TYR A 140 3.79 -13.27 13.51
C TYR A 140 4.17 -12.28 14.63
N PRO A 141 3.47 -12.25 15.79
CA PRO A 141 3.85 -11.33 16.88
C PRO A 141 5.26 -11.61 17.41
N ALA A 142 5.62 -12.89 17.56
CA ALA A 142 6.94 -13.30 18.04
C ALA A 142 8.05 -12.94 17.05
N ALA A 143 7.84 -13.17 15.75
CA ALA A 143 8.78 -12.80 14.70
C ALA A 143 8.98 -11.27 14.63
N LEU A 144 7.89 -10.51 14.74
CA LEU A 144 7.95 -9.05 14.78
C LEU A 144 8.67 -8.54 16.05
N ALA A 145 8.40 -9.15 17.21
CA ALA A 145 9.07 -8.81 18.47
C ALA A 145 10.57 -9.13 18.45
N ALA A 146 10.97 -10.28 17.89
CA ALA A 146 12.37 -10.65 17.75
C ALA A 146 13.15 -9.60 16.93
N ARG A 147 12.54 -9.08 15.86
CA ARG A 147 13.11 -8.01 15.04
C ARG A 147 13.26 -6.69 15.80
N PHE A 148 12.32 -6.36 16.71
CA PHE A 148 12.42 -5.17 17.57
C PHE A 148 13.41 -5.31 18.72
N GLY A 149 13.60 -6.52 19.24
CA GLY A 149 14.45 -6.80 20.39
C GLY A 149 15.95 -6.68 20.11
N GLY A 150 16.36 -6.40 18.86
CA GLY A 150 17.77 -6.26 18.49
C GLY A 150 18.59 -7.54 18.72
N VAL A 151 17.93 -8.70 18.83
CA VAL A 151 18.58 -9.99 19.08
C VAL A 151 19.25 -10.43 17.78
N GLY A 152 20.46 -9.92 17.57
CA GLY A 152 21.24 -10.08 16.35
C GLY A 152 20.67 -9.24 15.21
N ALA A 153 21.49 -8.37 14.63
CA ALA A 153 21.29 -8.05 13.23
C ALA A 153 21.33 -9.41 12.50
N GLU A 154 20.20 -9.85 11.94
CA GLU A 154 20.24 -11.00 11.03
C GLU A 154 21.34 -10.67 10.02
N PRO A 155 22.39 -11.52 9.91
CA PRO A 155 23.44 -11.26 8.95
C PRO A 155 22.76 -11.07 7.59
N TYR A 156 23.14 -10.01 6.88
CA TYR A 156 22.59 -9.72 5.56
C TYR A 156 22.62 -11.00 4.73
N GLN A 157 21.44 -11.57 4.50
CA GLN A 157 21.29 -12.67 3.56
C GLN A 157 20.93 -12.02 2.23
N PRO A 158 21.73 -12.24 1.18
CA PRO A 158 21.35 -11.77 -0.15
C PRO A 158 19.95 -12.28 -0.47
N ASP A 159 19.12 -11.41 -1.02
CA ASP A 159 17.73 -11.74 -1.28
C ASP A 159 17.67 -12.97 -2.18
N PRO A 160 16.95 -14.03 -1.78
CA PRO A 160 16.80 -15.20 -2.63
C PRO A 160 16.13 -14.73 -3.93
N PRO A 161 16.66 -15.12 -5.11
CA PRO A 161 15.99 -14.80 -6.36
C PRO A 161 14.58 -15.37 -6.31
N GLY A 162 13.59 -14.59 -6.76
CA GLY A 162 12.22 -15.10 -6.85
C GLY A 162 11.09 -14.13 -6.51
N ALA A 163 11.40 -12.87 -6.17
CA ALA A 163 10.39 -11.83 -6.28
C ALA A 163 10.16 -11.49 -7.76
N GLN A 164 8.90 -11.40 -8.15
CA GLN A 164 8.49 -10.87 -9.45
C GLN A 164 7.46 -9.79 -9.20
N LEU A 165 7.81 -8.58 -9.61
CA LEU A 165 6.90 -7.44 -9.61
C LEU A 165 6.53 -7.11 -11.05
N HIS A 166 5.23 -7.07 -11.32
CA HIS A 166 4.70 -6.65 -12.61
C HIS A 166 3.62 -5.59 -12.39
N ALA A 167 3.93 -4.37 -12.79
CA ALA A 167 3.06 -3.21 -12.57
C ALA A 167 2.50 -2.70 -13.90
N THR A 168 1.17 -2.64 -14.00
CA THR A 168 0.45 -2.02 -15.12
C THR A 168 -0.59 -1.05 -14.57
N ASP A 169 -1.16 -0.21 -15.44
CA ASP A 169 -2.29 0.66 -15.06
C ASP A 169 -3.54 -0.15 -14.66
N ALA A 170 -3.58 -1.44 -15.01
CA ALA A 170 -4.70 -2.33 -14.77
C ALA A 170 -4.61 -3.07 -13.43
N VAL A 171 -3.41 -3.48 -13.03
CA VAL A 171 -3.14 -4.32 -11.87
C VAL A 171 -1.66 -4.25 -11.51
N LEU A 172 -1.37 -4.28 -10.21
CA LEU A 172 -0.05 -4.56 -9.66
C LEU A 172 -0.02 -6.02 -9.21
N THR A 173 0.93 -6.79 -9.73
CA THR A 173 1.17 -8.17 -9.30
C THR A 173 2.51 -8.26 -8.59
N VAL A 174 2.51 -8.91 -7.42
CA VAL A 174 3.68 -9.19 -6.61
C VAL A 174 3.68 -10.69 -6.29
N ALA A 175 4.67 -11.41 -6.80
CA ALA A 175 4.86 -12.83 -6.52
C ALA A 175 6.17 -13.03 -5.80
N ALA A 176 6.18 -13.85 -4.76
CA ALA A 176 7.39 -14.15 -3.99
C ALA A 176 7.33 -15.54 -3.37
N VAL A 177 8.50 -16.12 -3.11
CA VAL A 177 8.61 -17.40 -2.39
C VAL A 177 8.19 -17.24 -0.92
N PRO A 178 7.71 -18.30 -0.24
CA PRO A 178 7.24 -18.21 1.15
C PRO A 178 8.21 -17.56 2.14
N ALA A 179 9.51 -17.83 2.01
CA ALA A 179 10.52 -17.25 2.90
C ALA A 179 10.59 -15.73 2.76
N LEU A 180 10.54 -15.24 1.53
CA LEU A 180 10.59 -13.81 1.23
C LEU A 180 9.30 -13.10 1.70
N LEU A 181 8.13 -13.71 1.49
CA LEU A 181 6.87 -13.19 2.02
C LEU A 181 6.87 -13.05 3.55
N ARG A 182 7.48 -13.98 4.29
CA ARG A 182 7.62 -13.86 5.76
C ARG A 182 8.55 -12.73 6.16
N ARG A 183 9.68 -12.56 5.46
CA ARG A 183 10.59 -11.44 5.69
C ARG A 183 9.91 -10.10 5.42
N TRP A 184 9.25 -9.97 4.27
CA TRP A 184 8.45 -8.79 3.92
C TRP A 184 7.36 -8.51 4.95
N ALA A 185 6.63 -9.55 5.39
CA ALA A 185 5.60 -9.42 6.41
C ALA A 185 6.11 -8.80 7.71
N VAL A 186 7.30 -9.20 8.16
CA VAL A 186 7.95 -8.63 9.36
C VAL A 186 8.41 -7.20 9.09
N LEU A 187 9.10 -6.92 7.97
CA LEU A 187 9.54 -5.58 7.60
C LEU A 187 8.38 -4.59 7.52
N VAL A 188 7.32 -4.92 6.76
CA VAL A 188 6.09 -4.13 6.67
C VAL A 188 5.41 -3.99 8.04
N GLY A 189 5.47 -5.03 8.87
CA GLY A 189 4.98 -4.99 10.25
C GLY A 189 5.66 -3.94 11.14
N GLN A 190 6.88 -3.53 10.79
CA GLN A 190 7.62 -2.48 11.49
C GLN A 190 7.17 -1.06 11.12
N ALA A 191 6.23 -0.91 10.20
CA ALA A 191 5.64 0.39 9.89
C ALA A 191 5.28 1.15 11.19
N GLY A 192 5.65 2.43 11.21
CA GLY A 192 5.50 3.36 12.33
C GLY A 192 6.64 3.37 13.35
N CYS A 193 7.72 2.60 13.15
CA CYS A 193 8.86 2.59 14.08
C CYS A 193 9.88 3.69 13.80
N HIS A 194 9.97 4.12 12.55
CA HIS A 194 10.72 5.31 12.15
C HIS A 194 9.82 6.17 11.26
N TRP A 195 9.76 7.47 11.56
CA TRP A 195 8.97 8.43 10.79
C TRP A 195 9.89 9.50 10.24
N TYR A 196 9.75 9.79 8.95
CA TYR A 196 10.38 10.89 8.25
C TYR A 196 9.32 11.62 7.43
N SER A 197 9.16 12.93 7.64
CA SER A 197 8.17 13.76 6.93
C SER A 197 6.76 13.13 6.88
N ASP A 198 6.28 12.64 8.02
CA ASP A 198 4.97 11.98 8.18
C ASP A 198 4.78 10.65 7.44
N GLU A 199 5.86 10.06 6.94
CA GLU A 199 5.88 8.73 6.36
C GLU A 199 6.76 7.77 7.16
N SER A 200 6.35 6.53 7.23
CA SER A 200 7.15 5.42 7.72
C SER A 200 7.33 4.43 6.60
N CYS A 201 8.50 4.51 5.96
CA CYS A 201 8.87 3.69 4.83
C CYS A 201 9.37 2.33 5.29
N THR A 202 8.89 1.29 4.65
CA THR A 202 9.48 -0.04 4.72
C THR A 202 9.83 -0.44 3.30
N GLU A 203 11.03 -0.98 3.11
CA GLU A 203 11.56 -1.37 1.81
C GLU A 203 11.73 -2.89 1.79
N PRO A 204 10.64 -3.66 1.61
CA PRO A 204 10.69 -5.12 1.60
C PRO A 204 11.67 -5.70 0.58
N ASP A 205 11.78 -5.08 -0.60
CA ASP A 205 12.64 -5.57 -1.68
C ASP A 205 13.12 -4.43 -2.59
N TRP A 206 14.38 -4.04 -2.39
CA TRP A 206 15.05 -3.01 -3.19
C TRP A 206 15.30 -3.46 -4.63
N VAL A 207 15.54 -4.77 -4.84
CA VAL A 207 15.87 -5.32 -6.16
C VAL A 207 14.62 -5.42 -7.04
N ALA A 208 13.50 -5.81 -6.45
CA ALA A 208 12.19 -5.84 -7.12
C ALA A 208 11.52 -4.46 -7.18
N GLY A 209 12.03 -3.46 -6.47
CA GLY A 209 11.47 -2.12 -6.39
C GLY A 209 10.08 -2.12 -5.75
N PHE A 210 9.93 -2.76 -4.58
CA PHE A 210 8.66 -2.86 -3.87
C PHE A 210 8.76 -2.28 -2.46
N ASP A 211 8.01 -1.20 -2.23
CA ASP A 211 7.97 -0.48 -0.96
C ASP A 211 6.56 -0.45 -0.36
N VAL A 212 6.49 -0.36 0.97
CA VAL A 212 5.22 -0.15 1.69
C VAL A 212 5.39 1.02 2.65
N HIS A 213 4.55 2.04 2.48
CA HIS A 213 4.59 3.26 3.28
C HIS A 213 3.36 3.34 4.18
N ALA A 214 3.57 3.53 5.48
CA ALA A 214 2.53 4.06 6.35
C ALA A 214 2.60 5.58 6.34
N VAL A 215 1.50 6.23 5.99
CA VAL A 215 1.41 7.69 5.86
C VAL A 215 0.52 8.23 6.97
N ARG A 216 0.99 9.24 7.73
CA ARG A 216 0.11 9.91 8.69
C ARG A 216 -0.93 10.72 7.94
N HIS A 217 -2.12 10.78 8.53
CA HIS A 217 -3.25 11.50 7.93
C HIS A 217 -3.61 11.01 6.51
N PHE A 218 -3.27 9.75 6.18
CA PHE A 218 -3.49 9.13 4.87
C PHE A 218 -4.88 9.43 4.28
N HIS A 219 -5.96 9.19 5.03
CA HIS A 219 -7.33 9.42 4.55
C HIS A 219 -7.62 10.89 4.24
N ARG A 220 -7.00 11.82 4.97
CA ARG A 220 -7.12 13.26 4.71
C ARG A 220 -6.37 13.61 3.43
N LEU A 221 -5.12 13.18 3.28
CA LEU A 221 -4.30 13.44 2.09
C LEU A 221 -4.96 12.88 0.83
N VAL A 222 -5.47 11.65 0.89
CA VAL A 222 -6.28 11.04 -0.18
C VAL A 222 -7.53 11.87 -0.51
N SER A 223 -8.21 12.43 0.49
CA SER A 223 -9.39 13.27 0.27
C SER A 223 -9.03 14.60 -0.40
N VAL A 224 -7.91 15.19 -0.02
CA VAL A 224 -7.35 16.39 -0.65
C VAL A 224 -6.98 16.10 -2.10
N ALA A 225 -6.20 15.04 -2.37
CA ALA A 225 -5.77 14.64 -3.71
C ALA A 225 -6.96 14.35 -4.63
N ARG A 226 -8.00 13.66 -4.12
CA ARG A 226 -9.24 13.39 -4.88
C ARG A 226 -9.94 14.68 -5.28
N ARG A 227 -10.02 15.65 -4.36
CA ARG A 227 -10.64 16.95 -4.63
C ARG A 227 -9.81 17.77 -5.60
N ALA A 228 -8.49 17.82 -5.41
CA ALA A 228 -7.58 18.50 -6.32
C ALA A 228 -7.71 17.94 -7.75
N ARG A 229 -7.75 16.61 -7.89
CA ARG A 229 -8.02 15.97 -9.17
C ARG A 229 -9.37 16.34 -9.77
N ALA A 230 -10.44 16.32 -8.98
CA ALA A 230 -11.76 16.69 -9.49
C ALA A 230 -11.79 18.14 -9.99
N GLU A 231 -11.13 19.06 -9.29
CA GLU A 231 -11.02 20.47 -9.70
C GLU A 231 -10.21 20.61 -11.00
N VAL A 232 -9.01 20.02 -11.07
CA VAL A 232 -8.17 20.05 -12.28
C VAL A 232 -8.89 19.45 -13.50
N LEU A 233 -9.66 18.36 -13.31
CA LEU A 233 -10.39 17.72 -14.40
C LEU A 233 -11.65 18.50 -14.84
N ALA A 234 -12.11 19.46 -14.04
CA ALA A 234 -13.24 20.33 -14.35
C ALA A 234 -12.81 21.64 -15.05
N GLU A 235 -11.51 21.93 -15.10
CA GLU A 235 -10.99 23.14 -15.76
C GLU A 235 -11.18 23.07 -17.29
N PRO A 236 -11.51 24.20 -17.96
CA PRO A 236 -11.67 24.26 -19.41
C PRO A 236 -10.42 23.80 -20.18
N ASP A 237 -9.23 24.21 -19.71
CA ASP A 237 -7.94 23.90 -20.31
C ASP A 237 -7.25 22.69 -19.64
N ARG A 238 -8.04 21.66 -19.32
CA ARG A 238 -7.50 20.46 -18.65
C ARG A 238 -6.55 19.70 -19.58
N PRO A 239 -5.39 19.25 -19.07
CA PRO A 239 -4.54 18.34 -19.83
C PRO A 239 -5.25 16.99 -20.05
N THR A 240 -5.00 16.36 -21.20
CA THR A 240 -5.50 15.01 -21.53
C THR A 240 -4.47 13.92 -21.22
N GLU A 241 -3.19 14.27 -21.22
CA GLU A 241 -2.11 13.33 -20.91
C GLU A 241 -2.08 13.02 -19.40
N PRO A 242 -2.13 11.74 -18.98
CA PRO A 242 -2.17 11.36 -17.57
C PRO A 242 -1.02 11.93 -16.73
N ALA A 243 0.19 12.01 -17.28
CA ALA A 243 1.36 12.56 -16.60
C ALA A 243 1.21 14.08 -16.33
N LEU A 244 0.68 14.83 -17.30
CA LEU A 244 0.41 16.25 -17.15
C LEU A 244 -0.74 16.52 -16.17
N VAL A 245 -1.78 15.66 -16.18
CA VAL A 245 -2.83 15.70 -15.15
C VAL A 245 -2.23 15.49 -13.76
N ALA A 246 -1.43 14.44 -13.57
CA ALA A 246 -0.80 14.14 -12.28
C ALA A 246 0.09 15.30 -11.79
N ALA A 247 0.90 15.88 -12.67
CA ALA A 247 1.74 17.04 -12.34
C ALA A 247 0.90 18.26 -11.92
N ARG A 248 -0.19 18.56 -12.63
CA ARG A 248 -1.09 19.68 -12.31
C ARG A 248 -1.85 19.44 -11.00
N VAL A 249 -2.28 18.20 -10.74
CA VAL A 249 -2.91 17.83 -9.46
C VAL A 249 -1.94 17.99 -8.30
N ARG A 250 -0.69 17.53 -8.46
CA ARG A 250 0.36 17.69 -7.45
C ARG A 250 0.58 19.16 -7.07
N ALA A 251 0.65 20.04 -8.06
CA ALA A 251 0.75 21.49 -7.84
C ALA A 251 -0.51 22.09 -7.16
N HIS A 252 -1.69 21.52 -7.41
CA HIS A 252 -2.96 22.02 -6.87
C HIS A 252 -3.31 21.46 -5.48
N ILE A 253 -2.65 20.38 -5.02
CA ILE A 253 -2.92 19.76 -3.72
C ILE A 253 -2.70 20.72 -2.56
N GLU A 254 -1.63 21.51 -2.58
CA GLU A 254 -1.35 22.51 -1.54
C GLU A 254 -2.45 23.56 -1.44
N VAL A 255 -2.97 24.02 -2.59
CA VAL A 255 -4.08 24.98 -2.67
C VAL A 255 -5.34 24.39 -2.03
N VAL A 256 -5.65 23.12 -2.31
CA VAL A 256 -6.82 22.44 -1.73
C VAL A 256 -6.64 22.18 -0.23
N ALA A 257 -5.45 21.76 0.20
CA ALA A 257 -5.12 21.53 1.60
C ALA A 257 -5.29 22.81 2.44
N ALA A 258 -4.81 23.95 1.93
CA ALA A 258 -4.87 25.25 2.61
C ALA A 258 -6.29 25.75 2.89
N ARG A 259 -7.31 25.29 2.15
CA ARG A 259 -8.72 25.70 2.37
C ARG A 259 -9.33 25.07 3.63
N ARG A 260 -8.79 23.94 4.09
CA ARG A 260 -9.21 23.25 5.31
C ARG A 260 -7.97 22.73 6.03
N PRO A 261 -7.22 23.62 6.68
CA PRO A 261 -6.03 23.22 7.41
C PRO A 261 -6.42 22.19 8.46
N GLY A 262 -5.70 21.07 8.44
CA GLY A 262 -5.83 20.04 9.46
C GLY A 262 -5.14 20.48 10.75
N PRO A 263 -5.45 19.84 11.89
CA PRO A 263 -4.79 20.13 13.17
C PRO A 263 -3.26 19.91 13.18
N TRP A 264 -2.71 19.39 12.08
CA TRP A 264 -1.30 19.05 11.91
C TRP A 264 -0.65 19.78 10.73
N ASP A 265 -1.41 20.60 9.99
CA ASP A 265 -0.81 21.50 9.01
C ASP A 265 -0.18 22.64 9.81
N VAL A 266 1.12 22.54 10.04
CA VAL A 266 1.87 23.65 10.63
C VAL A 266 1.61 24.87 9.76
N ALA A 267 1.05 25.94 10.33
CA ALA A 267 0.90 27.20 9.60
C ALA A 267 2.28 27.54 9.01
N PRO A 268 2.37 27.96 7.73
CA PRO A 268 3.64 28.40 7.20
C PRO A 268 4.17 29.50 8.12
N SER A 269 5.32 29.26 8.76
CA SER A 269 5.97 30.27 9.59
C SER A 269 6.03 31.57 8.78
N PRO A 270 5.63 32.73 9.35
CA PRO A 270 5.77 33.99 8.65
C PRO A 270 7.26 34.12 8.28
N ARG A 271 7.55 34.14 6.97
CA ARG A 271 8.91 34.38 6.49
C ARG A 271 9.35 35.69 7.14
N PRO A 272 10.49 35.75 7.86
CA PRO A 272 10.97 37.01 8.38
C PRO A 272 11.11 37.96 7.19
N GLY A 273 10.34 39.04 7.23
CA GLY A 273 10.39 40.08 6.22
C GLY A 273 11.84 40.47 6.01
N ARG A 274 12.32 40.32 4.79
CA ARG A 274 13.63 40.82 4.38
C ARG A 274 13.53 42.34 4.51
N VAL A 275 13.92 42.87 5.68
CA VAL A 275 14.16 44.30 5.86
C VAL A 275 15.33 44.59 4.95
N ILE A 276 15.04 45.21 3.81
CA ILE A 276 16.07 45.84 2.99
C ILE A 276 16.42 47.13 3.76
N PRO A 277 17.63 47.25 4.34
CA PRO A 277 18.04 48.52 4.92
C PRO A 277 18.08 49.55 3.79
N GLY A 278 17.32 50.63 3.95
CA GLY A 278 17.40 51.79 3.08
C GLY A 278 18.79 52.43 3.15
N PRO A 279 19.20 53.17 2.11
CA PRO A 279 20.50 53.83 2.10
C PRO A 279 20.55 54.86 3.23
N VAL A 280 21.60 54.77 4.04
CA VAL A 280 21.92 55.76 5.07
C VAL A 280 22.37 57.05 4.37
N PRO A 281 21.89 58.24 4.79
CA PRO A 281 22.27 59.53 4.22
C PRO A 281 23.75 59.88 4.44
#